data_AF-A0A8J7YIA9-F1
#
_entry.id   AF-A0A8J7YIA9-F1
#
_cell.length_a   1.000
_cell.length_b   1.000
_cell.length_c   1.000
_cell.angle_alpha   90.00
_cell.angle_beta   90.00
_cell.angle_gamma   90.00
#
_symmetry.space_group_name_H-M   'P 1'
#
loop_
_entity.id
_entity.type
_entity.pdbx_description
1 polymer ?
#
loop_
_entity_poly.entity_id
_entity_poly.type
_entity_poly.pdbx_seq_one_letter_code
_entity_poly.pdbx_strand_id
1 'polypeptide(L)'
;MTKYHDYNIPNKGASNWHEPLNDNFRQIDNDIEVRETEANRTEYTPEAGVKFLATDTGRTYIGDGSNWQPLSLPAGAKTPSIVCFQDADGSYA
;
A
#
# COMPACT_ATOMS: atom_id res chain seq x y z
N MET A 1 1.20 13.13 16.07
CA MET A 1 1.20 12.31 14.86
C MET A 1 2.54 12.39 14.17
N THR A 2 2.92 11.41 13.35
CA THR A 2 4.09 11.51 12.47
C THR A 2 3.82 12.53 11.35
N LYS A 3 4.86 13.10 10.76
CA LYS A 3 4.73 14.20 9.80
C LYS A 3 4.13 13.81 8.44
N TYR A 4 4.41 12.59 7.98
CA TYR A 4 4.15 12.18 6.59
C TYR A 4 3.04 11.15 6.43
N HIS A 5 2.69 10.44 7.51
CA HIS A 5 1.74 9.32 7.50
C HIS A 5 0.73 9.42 8.64
N ASP A 6 0.73 10.53 9.36
CA ASP A 6 -0.19 10.82 10.47
C ASP A 6 -0.31 9.71 11.53
N TYR A 7 0.67 8.82 11.71
CA TYR A 7 0.60 7.80 12.76
C TYR A 7 0.65 8.40 14.16
N ASN A 8 -0.09 7.81 15.09
CA ASN A 8 -0.07 8.17 16.50
C ASN A 8 1.33 8.03 17.10
N ILE A 9 1.68 8.97 17.97
CA ILE A 9 2.89 8.91 18.78
C ILE A 9 2.43 8.93 20.23
N PRO A 10 2.45 7.78 20.93
CA PRO A 10 2.01 7.72 22.32
C PRO A 10 2.85 8.65 23.20
N ASN A 11 2.22 9.31 24.18
CA ASN A 11 2.94 10.13 25.15
C ASN A 11 3.89 9.26 25.98
N LYS A 12 5.09 9.77 26.25
CA LYS A 12 6.05 9.08 27.12
C LYS A 12 5.43 8.82 28.50
N GLY A 13 5.43 7.57 28.93
CA GLY A 13 4.89 7.15 30.22
C GLY A 13 3.40 6.81 30.22
N ALA A 14 2.70 6.89 29.08
CA ALA A 14 1.32 6.42 28.97
C ALA A 14 1.24 4.89 29.20
N SER A 15 0.32 4.44 30.06
CA SER A 15 0.08 3.01 30.32
C SER A 15 -0.78 2.35 29.24
N ASN A 16 -1.63 3.12 28.56
CA ASN A 16 -2.49 2.67 27.46
C ASN A 16 -1.83 2.83 26.07
N TRP A 17 -0.50 2.84 25.98
CA TRP A 17 0.26 3.00 24.73
C TRP A 17 -0.14 2.00 23.63
N HIS A 18 -0.68 0.84 24.01
CA HIS A 18 -1.09 -0.21 23.11
C HIS A 18 -2.27 0.21 22.22
N GLU A 19 -3.14 1.10 22.68
CA GLU A 19 -4.28 1.59 21.88
C GLU A 19 -3.81 2.37 20.63
N PRO A 20 -3.09 3.51 20.76
CA PRO A 20 -2.59 4.26 19.59
C PRO A 20 -1.64 3.45 18.72
N LEU A 21 -0.92 2.48 19.30
CA LEU A 21 0.00 1.62 18.55
C LEU A 21 -0.76 0.58 17.71
N ASN A 22 -1.82 -0.02 18.27
CA ASN A 22 -2.71 -0.92 17.52
C ASN A 22 -3.41 -0.16 16.39
N ASP A 23 -3.80 1.10 16.62
CA ASP A 23 -4.36 1.94 15.56
C ASP A 23 -3.35 2.22 14.45
N ASN A 24 -2.08 2.43 14.79
CA ASN A 24 -1.03 2.57 13.78
C ASN A 24 -0.86 1.29 12.97
N PHE A 25 -0.88 0.12 13.59
CA PHE A 25 -0.74 -1.14 12.85
C PHE A 25 -1.87 -1.34 11.84
N ARG A 26 -3.11 -1.00 12.19
CA ARG A 26 -4.24 -1.04 11.25
C ARG A 26 -4.07 -0.06 10.09
N GLN A 27 -3.52 1.13 10.36
CA GLN A 27 -3.25 2.11 9.30
C GLN A 27 -2.10 1.66 8.40
N ILE A 28 -1.02 1.15 8.98
CA ILE A 28 0.16 0.64 8.24
C ILE A 28 -0.24 -0.50 7.31
N ASP A 29 -1.07 -1.43 7.78
CA ASP A 29 -1.54 -2.55 6.95
C ASP A 29 -2.27 -2.06 5.70
N ASN A 30 -3.05 -0.98 5.81
CA ASN A 30 -3.74 -0.35 4.68
C ASN A 30 -2.83 0.50 3.80
N ASP A 31 -1.84 1.18 4.39
CA ASP A 31 -0.91 2.07 3.70
C ASP A 31 0.12 1.30 2.87
N ILE A 32 0.42 0.06 3.24
CA ILE A 32 1.33 -0.81 2.51
C ILE A 32 0.60 -1.42 1.31
N GLU A 33 1.15 -1.20 0.13
CA GLU A 33 0.62 -1.76 -1.11
C GLU A 33 0.93 -3.26 -1.23
N VAL A 34 -0.09 -4.04 -1.60
CA VAL A 34 0.05 -5.44 -2.01
C VAL A 34 0.63 -5.50 -3.43
N ARG A 35 1.69 -6.28 -3.61
CA ARG A 35 2.37 -6.44 -4.90
C ARG A 35 2.38 -7.91 -5.30
N GLU A 36 1.58 -8.25 -6.30
CA GLU A 36 1.54 -9.61 -6.83
C GLU A 36 1.07 -9.65 -8.30
N THR A 37 1.05 -10.81 -8.95
CA THR A 37 0.41 -11.05 -10.23
C THR A 37 -1.09 -10.75 -10.18
N GLU A 38 -1.65 -10.27 -11.29
CA GLU A 38 -3.06 -9.89 -11.38
C GLU A 38 -4.02 -11.04 -11.01
N ALA A 39 -3.63 -12.28 -11.33
CA ALA A 39 -4.43 -13.48 -11.06
C ALA A 39 -4.62 -13.73 -9.56
N ASN A 40 -3.61 -13.41 -8.73
CA ASN A 40 -3.64 -13.68 -7.29
C ASN A 40 -4.34 -12.57 -6.49
N ARG A 41 -4.85 -11.52 -7.15
CA ARG A 41 -5.60 -10.43 -6.50
C ARG A 41 -6.78 -10.93 -5.64
N THR A 42 -7.40 -12.06 -6.01
CA THR A 42 -8.52 -12.63 -5.26
C THR A 42 -8.11 -13.35 -3.97
N GLU A 43 -6.82 -13.55 -3.73
CA GLU A 43 -6.28 -14.11 -2.49
C GLU A 43 -6.20 -13.06 -1.37
N TYR A 44 -6.40 -11.78 -1.70
CA TYR A 44 -6.31 -10.66 -0.78
C TYR A 44 -7.68 -9.99 -0.59
N THR A 45 -7.98 -9.63 0.65
CA THR A 45 -9.20 -8.90 1.01
C THR A 45 -9.12 -7.46 0.48
N PRO A 46 -10.12 -6.97 -0.29
CA PRO A 46 -10.15 -5.60 -0.78
C PRO A 46 -10.61 -4.63 0.31
N GLU A 47 -9.84 -4.49 1.40
CA GLU A 47 -10.18 -3.52 2.45
C GLU A 47 -10.16 -2.09 1.89
N ALA A 48 -11.00 -1.23 2.45
CA ALA A 48 -11.21 0.12 1.92
C ALA A 48 -9.90 0.93 2.01
N GLY A 49 -9.39 1.36 0.85
CA GLY A 49 -8.17 2.15 0.75
C GLY A 49 -6.89 1.34 0.51
N VAL A 50 -6.91 0.00 0.63
CA VAL A 50 -5.75 -0.83 0.30
C VAL A 50 -5.45 -0.75 -1.18
N LYS A 51 -4.16 -0.64 -1.53
CA LYS A 51 -3.70 -0.67 -2.93
C LYS A 51 -3.17 -2.04 -3.29
N PHE A 52 -3.49 -2.47 -4.51
CA PHE A 52 -2.90 -3.65 -5.13
C PHE A 52 -2.26 -3.26 -6.45
N LEU A 53 -1.00 -3.59 -6.63
CA LEU A 53 -0.27 -3.47 -7.89
C LEU A 53 -0.07 -4.85 -8.50
N ALA A 54 -0.69 -5.07 -9.66
CA ALA A 54 -0.42 -6.20 -10.53
C ALA A 54 0.99 -6.03 -11.12
N THR A 55 1.98 -6.80 -10.66
CA THR A 55 3.39 -6.65 -11.05
C THR A 55 3.67 -7.11 -12.48
N ASP A 56 2.86 -8.02 -13.00
CA ASP A 56 2.95 -8.60 -14.34
C ASP A 56 2.28 -7.72 -15.42
N THR A 57 1.13 -7.10 -15.11
CA THR A 57 0.40 -6.25 -16.08
C THR A 57 0.57 -4.77 -15.84
N GLY A 58 1.11 -4.37 -14.69
CA GLY A 58 1.25 -2.99 -14.26
C GLY A 58 -0.07 -2.31 -13.88
N ARG A 59 -1.17 -3.06 -13.80
CA ARG A 59 -2.47 -2.50 -13.39
C ARG A 59 -2.49 -2.23 -11.89
N THR A 60 -3.08 -1.10 -11.49
CA THR A 60 -3.26 -0.77 -10.08
C THR A 60 -4.75 -0.81 -9.73
N TYR A 61 -5.04 -1.27 -8.53
CA TYR A 61 -6.37 -1.37 -7.97
C TYR A 61 -6.44 -0.73 -6.59
N ILE A 62 -7.63 -0.29 -6.20
CA ILE A 62 -7.96 0.17 -4.84
C ILE A 62 -9.10 -0.67 -4.29
N GLY A 63 -8.99 -1.16 -3.06
CA GLY A 63 -10.09 -1.81 -2.36
C GLY A 63 -11.14 -0.78 -1.93
N ASP A 64 -12.42 -1.10 -2.11
CA ASP A 64 -13.55 -0.28 -1.64
C ASP A 64 -14.21 -0.84 -0.36
N GLY A 65 -13.65 -1.91 0.21
CA GLY A 65 -14.21 -2.67 1.32
C GLY A 65 -15.03 -3.90 0.89
N SER A 66 -15.28 -4.08 -0.41
CA SER A 66 -16.00 -5.23 -0.96
C SER A 66 -15.40 -5.76 -2.26
N ASN A 67 -14.87 -4.87 -3.10
CA ASN A 67 -14.31 -5.18 -4.40
C ASN A 67 -13.03 -4.38 -4.64
N TRP A 68 -12.19 -4.93 -5.51
CA TRP A 68 -11.07 -4.21 -6.09
C TRP A 68 -11.55 -3.37 -7.27
N GLN A 69 -11.38 -2.05 -7.17
CA GLN A 69 -11.69 -1.10 -8.23
C GLN A 69 -10.42 -0.76 -9.03
N PRO A 70 -10.43 -0.85 -10.37
CA PRO A 70 -9.28 -0.48 -11.17
C PRO A 70 -9.02 1.02 -11.06
N LEU A 71 -7.79 1.40 -10.72
CA LEU A 71 -7.34 2.78 -10.82
C LEU A 71 -6.90 3.05 -12.24
N SER A 72 -7.70 3.83 -12.97
CA SER A 72 -7.31 4.31 -14.28
C SER A 72 -6.30 5.45 -14.09
N LEU A 73 -5.03 5.17 -14.36
CA LEU A 73 -4.04 6.22 -14.51
C LEU A 73 -4.27 6.93 -15.85
N PRO A 74 -4.15 8.27 -15.92
CA PRO A 74 -4.27 8.98 -17.18
C PRO A 74 -3.29 8.40 -18.21
N ALA A 75 -3.72 8.26 -19.46
CA ALA A 75 -2.89 7.66 -20.50
C ALA A 75 -1.52 8.35 -20.58
N GLY A 76 -0.45 7.60 -20.33
CA GLY A 76 0.93 8.10 -20.28
C GLY A 76 1.50 8.32 -18.87
N ALA A 77 0.70 8.20 -17.82
CA ALA A 77 1.22 8.03 -16.48
C ALA A 77 1.93 6.67 -16.41
N LYS A 78 3.26 6.70 -16.36
CA LYS A 78 4.00 5.58 -15.79
C LYS A 78 3.38 5.37 -14.41
N THR A 79 2.94 4.16 -14.10
CA THR A 79 2.77 3.78 -12.71
C THR A 79 3.99 4.29 -11.96
N PRO A 80 3.86 4.92 -10.78
CA PRO A 80 5.00 4.95 -9.89
C PRO A 80 5.27 3.49 -9.55
N SER A 81 5.98 2.80 -10.44
CA SER A 81 6.85 1.72 -10.07
C SER A 81 7.54 2.26 -8.83
N ILE A 82 7.30 1.66 -7.65
CA ILE A 82 8.39 1.64 -6.69
C ILE A 82 9.57 1.25 -7.54
N VAL A 83 10.55 2.12 -7.52
CA VAL A 83 11.81 1.92 -8.19
C VAL A 83 12.24 0.51 -7.79
N CYS A 84 12.10 -0.47 -8.67
CA CYS A 84 13.10 -1.51 -8.73
C CYS A 84 14.38 -0.69 -8.86
N PHE A 85 15.20 -0.68 -7.79
CA PHE A 85 16.49 0.00 -7.83
C PHE A 85 17.13 -0.43 -9.13
N GLN A 86 17.18 0.49 -10.09
CA GLN A 86 17.88 0.23 -11.33
C GLN A 86 19.31 0.02 -10.87
N ASP A 87 19.79 -1.21 -11.04
CA ASP A 87 21.21 -1.44 -10.92
C ASP A 87 21.91 -0.54 -11.94
N ALA A 88 23.16 -0.17 -11.66
CA ALA A 88 23.90 0.78 -12.49
C ALA A 88 24.05 0.33 -13.97
N ASP A 89 23.76 -0.94 -14.26
CA ASP A 89 23.74 -1.53 -15.59
C ASP A 89 22.39 -1.45 -16.31
N GLY A 90 21.36 -0.89 -15.68
CA GLY A 90 20.03 -0.74 -16.25
C GLY A 90 19.18 -2.01 -16.24
N SER A 91 19.61 -3.05 -15.54
CA SER A 91 18.77 -4.22 -15.27
C SER A 91 17.73 -3.93 -14.18
N TYR A 92 16.59 -4.62 -14.27
CA TYR A 92 15.59 -4.66 -13.22
C TYR A 92 15.79 -5.97 -12.47
N ALA A 93 16.02 -5.90 -11.15
CA ALA A 93 16.03 -7.07 -10.28
C ALA A 93 14.65 -7.71 -10.15
#